data_AF-A0A830BY90-F1
#
_entry.id   AF-A0A830BY90-F1
#
_cell.length_a   1.000
_cell.length_b   1.000
_cell.length_c   1.000
_cell.angle_alpha   90.00
_cell.angle_beta   90.00
_cell.angle_gamma   90.00
#
_symmetry.space_group_name_H-M   'P 1'
#
loop_
_entity.id
_entity.type
_entity.pdbx_description
1 polymer ?
#
loop_
_entity_poly.entity_id
_entity_poly.type
_entity_poly.pdbx_seq_one_letter_code
_entity_poly.pdbx_strand_id
1 'polypeptide(L)'
;MRVAKVTGGASNKLSKIKVVRISIAQVLTVISQKQKAALREVYSKKYFPLDLRPKKTRAICRRLTRYFTLFFKKFVEIILYFGLWLTVYLEYDPWVVMTNVLQLYNTLSFVLYFFACFGT
;
A
#
# COMPACT_ATOMS: atom_id res chain seq x y z
N MET A 1 -37.15 -36.88 -20.03
CA MET A 1 -36.61 -37.28 -21.36
C MET A 1 -35.37 -38.19 -21.31
N ARG A 2 -34.80 -38.49 -20.13
CA ARG A 2 -33.67 -39.44 -20.03
C ARG A 2 -34.10 -40.88 -20.37
N VAL A 3 -35.28 -41.30 -19.91
CA VAL A 3 -35.88 -42.60 -20.24
C VAL A 3 -36.06 -42.76 -21.76
N ALA A 4 -36.65 -41.76 -22.43
CA ALA A 4 -36.85 -41.77 -23.88
C ALA A 4 -35.54 -41.87 -24.69
N LYS A 5 -34.40 -41.41 -24.15
CA LYS A 5 -33.10 -41.60 -24.78
C LYS A 5 -32.66 -43.07 -24.73
N VAL A 6 -32.92 -43.76 -23.62
CA VAL A 6 -32.54 -45.16 -23.40
C VAL A 6 -33.41 -46.10 -24.23
N THR A 7 -34.70 -45.80 -24.37
CA THR A 7 -35.67 -46.65 -25.07
C THR A 7 -35.79 -46.34 -26.58
N GLY A 8 -34.83 -45.62 -27.19
CA GLY A 8 -34.87 -45.29 -28.63
C GLY A 8 -36.04 -44.39 -29.05
N GLY A 9 -36.47 -43.46 -28.20
CA GLY A 9 -37.62 -42.59 -28.45
C GLY A 9 -37.45 -41.63 -29.62
N ALA A 10 -38.58 -41.09 -30.10
CA ALA A 10 -38.65 -40.22 -31.29
C ALA A 10 -37.64 -39.05 -31.28
N SER A 11 -37.06 -38.78 -32.46
CA SER A 11 -36.04 -37.73 -32.68
C SER A 11 -36.45 -36.35 -32.12
N ASN A 12 -37.72 -35.97 -32.28
CA ASN A 12 -38.25 -34.70 -31.76
C ASN A 12 -38.19 -34.56 -30.23
N LYS A 13 -38.19 -35.66 -29.48
CA LYS A 13 -38.00 -35.64 -28.02
C LYS A 13 -36.51 -35.60 -27.65
N LEU A 14 -35.64 -36.21 -28.45
CA LEU A 14 -34.19 -36.21 -28.22
C LEU A 14 -33.56 -34.84 -28.48
N SER A 15 -33.98 -34.15 -29.55
CA SER A 15 -33.50 -32.80 -29.88
C SER A 15 -33.76 -31.78 -28.76
N LYS A 16 -34.87 -31.93 -28.04
CA LYS A 16 -35.27 -31.04 -26.92
C LYS A 16 -34.42 -31.20 -25.66
N ILE A 17 -33.62 -32.27 -25.51
CA ILE A 17 -32.82 -32.52 -24.31
C ILE A 17 -31.82 -31.38 -24.05
N LYS A 18 -31.13 -30.90 -25.10
CA LYS A 18 -30.16 -29.80 -24.98
C LYS A 18 -30.85 -28.50 -24.55
N VAL A 19 -31.96 -28.17 -25.20
CA VAL A 19 -32.73 -26.95 -24.92
C VAL A 19 -33.19 -26.93 -23.46
N VAL A 20 -33.81 -28.01 -22.99
CA VAL A 20 -34.31 -28.10 -21.61
C VAL A 20 -33.16 -28.02 -20.58
N ARG A 21 -31.99 -28.62 -20.84
CA ARG A 21 -30.84 -28.50 -19.94
C ARG A 21 -30.33 -27.06 -19.82
N ILE A 22 -30.29 -26.34 -20.93
CA ILE A 22 -29.88 -24.93 -20.95
C ILE A 22 -30.92 -24.09 -20.21
N SER A 23 -32.22 -24.30 -20.45
CA SER A 23 -33.29 -23.59 -19.73
C SER A 23 -33.24 -23.83 -18.22
N ILE A 24 -33.02 -25.07 -17.78
CA ILE A 24 -32.86 -25.39 -16.35
C ILE A 24 -31.65 -24.64 -15.78
N ALA A 25 -30.52 -24.65 -16.48
CA ALA A 25 -29.32 -23.93 -16.04
C ALA A 25 -29.59 -22.42 -15.92
N GLN A 26 -30.29 -21.82 -16.90
CA GLN A 26 -30.67 -20.40 -16.88
C GLN A 26 -31.59 -20.05 -15.70
N VAL A 27 -32.57 -20.89 -15.38
CA VAL A 27 -33.44 -20.65 -14.22
C VAL A 27 -32.65 -20.73 -12.92
N LEU A 28 -31.78 -21.74 -12.77
CA LEU A 28 -30.92 -21.89 -11.60
C LEU A 28 -29.91 -20.74 -11.45
N THR A 29 -29.37 -20.21 -12.55
CA THR A 29 -28.48 -19.05 -12.49
C THR A 29 -29.23 -17.81 -12.02
N VAL A 30 -30.42 -17.53 -12.54
CA VAL A 30 -31.25 -16.39 -12.09
C VAL A 30 -31.58 -16.51 -10.60
N ILE A 31 -32.01 -17.69 -10.13
CA ILE A 31 -32.30 -17.93 -8.71
C ILE A 31 -31.05 -17.67 -7.86
N SER A 32 -29.90 -18.24 -8.24
CA SER A 32 -28.66 -18.07 -7.48
C SER A 32 -28.15 -16.62 -7.46
N GLN A 33 -28.34 -15.87 -8.55
CA GLN A 33 -27.99 -14.46 -8.64
C GLN A 33 -28.85 -13.62 -7.69
N LYS A 34 -30.17 -13.83 -7.70
CA LYS A 34 -31.11 -13.13 -6.82
C LYS A 34 -30.86 -13.45 -5.35
N GLN A 35 -30.63 -14.72 -5.00
CA GLN A 35 -30.27 -15.14 -3.65
C GLN A 35 -28.99 -14.46 -3.16
N LYS A 36 -27.93 -14.46 -3.98
CA LYS A 36 -26.66 -13.79 -3.64
C LYS A 36 -26.80 -12.28 -3.48
N ALA A 37 -27.65 -11.63 -4.30
CA ALA A 37 -27.92 -10.21 -4.19
C ALA A 37 -28.60 -9.86 -2.86
N ALA A 38 -29.68 -10.56 -2.51
CA ALA A 38 -30.37 -10.38 -1.24
C ALA A 38 -29.46 -10.62 -0.03
N LEU A 39 -28.60 -11.65 -0.08
CA LEU A 39 -27.62 -11.90 0.98
C LEU A 39 -26.59 -10.77 1.11
N ARG A 40 -26.15 -10.14 0.01
CA ARG A 40 -25.22 -9.01 0.09
C ARG A 40 -25.83 -7.79 0.76
N GLU A 41 -27.11 -7.56 0.58
CA GLU A 41 -27.86 -6.48 1.25
C GLU A 41 -27.94 -6.73 2.76
N VAL A 42 -28.27 -7.96 3.17
CA VAL A 42 -28.39 -8.34 4.59
C VAL A 42 -27.06 -8.30 5.34
N TYR A 43 -25.98 -8.75 4.68
CA TYR A 43 -24.67 -8.94 5.32
C TYR A 43 -23.74 -7.73 5.21
N SER A 44 -24.21 -6.47 5.32
CA SER A 44 -23.34 -5.26 5.33
C SER A 44 -22.60 -5.05 6.67
N LYS A 45 -22.01 -6.11 7.23
CA LYS A 45 -21.36 -6.14 8.54
C LYS A 45 -19.84 -6.27 8.39
N LYS A 46 -19.09 -6.08 9.49
CA LYS A 46 -17.62 -6.27 9.50
C LYS A 46 -17.17 -7.66 9.05
N TYR A 47 -17.95 -8.69 9.38
CA TYR A 47 -17.66 -10.08 9.05
C TYR A 47 -18.64 -10.62 8.01
N PHE A 48 -18.11 -10.92 6.83
CA PHE A 48 -18.85 -11.53 5.73
C PHE A 48 -18.57 -13.03 5.67
N PRO A 49 -19.54 -13.84 5.22
CA PRO A 49 -19.26 -15.23 4.87
C PRO A 49 -18.22 -15.30 3.74
N LEU A 50 -17.42 -16.37 3.72
CA LEU A 50 -16.30 -16.54 2.78
C LEU A 50 -16.74 -16.48 1.31
N ASP A 51 -17.93 -16.98 0.99
CA ASP A 51 -18.47 -17.03 -0.37
C ASP A 51 -18.83 -15.65 -0.95
N LEU A 52 -19.21 -14.69 -0.09
CA LEU A 52 -19.54 -13.32 -0.51
C LEU A 52 -18.30 -12.43 -0.59
N ARG A 53 -17.16 -12.89 -0.08
CA ARG A 53 -15.92 -12.12 -0.07
C ARG A 53 -15.42 -11.90 -1.50
N PRO A 54 -14.93 -10.70 -1.86
CA PRO A 54 -14.31 -10.50 -3.17
C PRO A 54 -13.13 -11.45 -3.36
N LYS A 55 -13.12 -12.17 -4.49
CA LYS A 55 -12.02 -13.07 -4.84
C LYS A 55 -10.82 -12.22 -5.28
N LYS A 56 -9.76 -12.22 -4.46
CA LYS A 56 -8.46 -11.61 -4.75
C LYS A 56 -7.38 -12.66 -4.59
N THR A 57 -6.19 -12.40 -5.13
CA THR A 57 -5.04 -13.29 -4.93
C THR A 57 -4.60 -13.27 -3.46
N ARG A 58 -3.98 -14.36 -3.01
CA ARG A 58 -3.49 -14.51 -1.62
C ARG A 58 -2.53 -13.38 -1.23
N ALA A 59 -1.65 -12.97 -2.14
CA ALA A 59 -0.71 -11.88 -1.95
C ALA A 59 -1.43 -10.54 -1.69
N ILE A 60 -2.46 -10.21 -2.49
CA ILE A 60 -3.25 -9.00 -2.29
C ILE A 60 -4.02 -9.03 -0.96
N CYS A 61 -4.51 -10.20 -0.54
CA CYS A 61 -5.19 -10.33 0.75
C CYS A 61 -4.28 -10.16 1.97
N ARG A 62 -2.96 -10.40 1.84
CA ARG A 62 -1.97 -10.30 2.93
C ARG A 62 -1.23 -8.96 2.96
N ARG A 63 -1.28 -8.18 1.88
CA ARG A 63 -0.60 -6.86 1.82
C ARG A 63 -1.20 -5.88 2.83
N LEU A 64 -0.38 -4.92 3.27
CA LEU A 64 -0.80 -3.83 4.13
C LEU A 64 -1.83 -2.91 3.45
N THR A 65 -2.68 -2.28 4.25
CA THR A 65 -3.63 -1.29 3.74
C THR A 65 -2.89 -0.05 3.24
N ARG A 66 -3.44 0.64 2.22
CA ARG A 66 -2.81 1.85 1.66
C ARG A 66 -2.58 2.93 2.71
N TYR A 67 -3.53 3.09 3.63
CA TYR A 67 -3.40 4.00 4.75
C TYR A 67 -2.16 3.67 5.59
N PHE A 68 -2.01 2.40 5.95
CA PHE A 68 -0.88 1.96 6.77
C PHE A 68 0.45 2.07 6.00
N THR A 69 0.50 1.74 4.71
CA THR A 69 1.73 1.92 3.93
C THR A 69 2.12 3.39 3.77
N LEU A 70 1.15 4.29 3.56
CA LEU A 70 1.42 5.73 3.49
C LEU A 70 1.84 6.29 4.85
N PHE A 71 1.23 5.82 5.94
CA PHE A 71 1.62 6.19 7.29
C PHE A 71 3.08 5.80 7.57
N PHE A 72 3.46 4.56 7.27
CA PHE A 72 4.84 4.10 7.42
C PHE A 72 5.82 4.88 6.54
N LYS A 73 5.45 5.20 5.30
CA LYS A 73 6.29 6.02 4.41
C LYS A 73 6.53 7.41 4.99
N LYS A 74 5.48 8.09 5.43
CA LYS A 74 5.58 9.42 6.06
C LYS A 74 6.42 9.38 7.33
N PHE A 75 6.25 8.35 8.15
CA PHE A 75 7.04 8.18 9.37
C PHE A 75 8.54 8.02 9.05
N VAL A 76 8.88 7.19 8.06
CA VAL A 76 10.28 7.02 7.62
C VAL A 76 10.83 8.30 7.01
N GLU A 77 10.04 9.03 6.20
CA GLU A 77 10.45 10.34 5.66
C GLU A 77 10.77 11.35 6.76
N ILE A 78 9.95 11.41 7.82
CA ILE A 78 10.21 12.28 8.98
C ILE A 78 11.52 11.89 9.66
N ILE A 79 11.75 10.60 9.89
CA ILE A 79 13.00 10.11 10.50
C ILE A 79 14.21 10.47 9.64
N LEU A 80 14.13 10.23 8.33
CA LEU A 80 15.23 10.52 7.40
C LEU A 80 15.52 12.03 7.32
N TYR A 81 14.47 12.85 7.30
CA TYR A 81 14.61 14.30 7.33
C TYR A 81 15.29 14.79 8.61
N PHE A 82 14.86 14.28 9.77
CA PHE A 82 15.46 14.62 11.06
C PHE A 82 16.90 14.12 11.18
N GLY A 83 17.19 12.91 10.68
CA GLY A 83 18.54 12.35 10.65
C GLY A 83 19.50 13.17 9.79
N LEU A 84 19.09 13.54 8.57
CA LEU A 84 19.89 14.38 7.68
C LEU A 84 20.13 15.77 8.27
N TRP A 85 19.09 16.38 8.85
CA TRP A 85 19.19 17.66 9.53
C TRP A 85 20.17 17.60 10.70
N LEU A 86 20.11 16.55 11.53
CA LEU A 86 21.03 16.36 12.65
C LEU A 86 22.48 16.17 12.18
N THR A 87 22.72 15.41 11.11
CA THR A 87 24.08 15.26 10.55
C THR A 87 24.63 16.58 10.04
N VAL A 88 23.82 17.40 9.36
CA VAL A 88 24.23 18.73 8.90
C VAL A 88 24.48 19.68 10.07
N TYR A 89 23.65 19.64 11.12
CA TYR A 89 23.84 20.45 12.32
C TYR A 89 25.11 20.09 13.09
N LEU A 90 25.47 18.80 13.15
CA LEU A 90 26.69 18.35 13.80
C LEU A 90 27.95 18.63 12.97
N GLU A 91 27.84 18.73 11.65
CA GLU A 91 28.96 19.08 10.77
C GLU A 91 29.21 20.60 10.69
N TYR A 92 28.17 21.41 10.96
CA TYR A 92 28.27 22.86 11.16
C TYR A 92 28.62 23.21 12.63
N ASP A 93 29.76 22.73 13.12
CA ASP A 93 30.21 23.01 14.50
C ASP A 93 30.68 24.48 14.63
N PRO A 94 29.92 25.39 15.29
CA PRO A 94 30.26 26.81 15.35
C PRO A 94 31.56 27.07 16.13
N TRP A 95 31.93 26.14 17.01
CA TRP A 95 33.16 26.18 17.79
C TRP A 95 34.42 26.10 16.93
N VAL A 96 34.40 25.33 15.83
CA VAL A 96 35.54 25.25 14.90
C VAL A 96 35.73 26.55 14.12
N VAL A 97 34.63 27.25 13.80
CA VAL A 97 34.70 28.58 13.17
C VAL A 97 35.18 29.62 14.20
N MET A 98 34.74 29.54 15.45
CA MET A 98 35.11 30.49 16.51
C MET A 98 36.59 30.39 16.93
N THR A 99 37.14 29.17 17.02
CA THR A 99 38.56 28.97 17.40
C THR A 99 39.52 29.50 16.35
N ASN A 100 39.23 29.27 15.06
CA ASN A 100 40.03 29.80 13.95
C ASN A 100 40.02 31.33 13.89
N VAL A 101 38.86 31.95 14.14
CA VAL A 101 38.74 33.42 14.19
C VAL A 101 39.52 33.99 15.38
N LEU A 102 39.46 33.38 16.57
CA LEU A 102 40.22 33.82 17.74
C LEU A 102 41.75 33.70 17.54
N GLN A 103 42.22 32.64 16.88
CA GLN A 103 43.63 32.50 16.51
C GLN A 103 44.09 33.59 15.54
N LEU A 104 43.23 34.02 14.62
CA LEU A 104 43.52 35.09 13.67
C LEU A 104 43.59 36.46 14.38
N TYR A 105 42.72 36.72 15.36
CA TYR A 105 42.78 37.95 16.18
C TYR A 105 44.00 37.98 17.11
N ASN A 106 44.41 36.85 17.67
CA ASN A 106 45.60 36.77 18.52
C ASN A 106 46.90 36.91 17.72
N THR A 107 46.97 36.36 16.50
CA THR A 107 48.14 36.55 15.62
C THR A 107 48.22 37.99 15.10
N LEU A 108 47.10 38.58 14.68
CA LEU A 108 47.06 39.99 14.26
C LEU A 108 47.37 40.94 15.41
N SER A 109 46.85 40.69 16.62
CA SER A 109 47.19 41.49 17.81
C SER A 109 48.67 41.38 18.16
N PHE A 110 49.26 40.18 18.08
CA PHE A 110 50.68 39.98 18.34
C PHE A 110 51.57 40.67 17.31
N VAL A 111 51.23 40.61 16.02
CA VAL A 111 51.96 41.32 14.95
C VAL A 111 51.87 42.83 15.13
N LEU A 112 50.70 43.38 15.44
CA LEU A 112 50.52 44.83 15.68
C LEU A 112 51.29 45.30 16.92
N TYR A 113 51.32 44.52 18.00
CA TYR A 113 52.10 44.83 19.20
C TYR A 113 53.61 44.77 18.94
N PHE A 114 54.06 43.79 18.14
CA PHE A 114 55.46 43.67 17.74
C PHE A 114 55.91 44.85 16.88
N PHE A 115 55.10 45.28 15.91
CA PHE A 115 55.36 46.49 15.12
C PHE A 115 55.35 47.77 15.97
N ALA A 116 54.50 47.86 17.00
CA ALA A 116 54.45 49.01 17.90
C ALA A 116 55.66 49.08 18.87
N CYS A 117 56.22 47.94 19.29
CA CYS A 117 57.36 47.90 20.22
C CYS A 117 58.74 48.02 19.55
N PHE A 118 58.89 47.67 18.27
CA PHE A 118 60.18 47.69 17.56
C PHE A 118 60.27 48.78 16.47
N GLY A 119 59.24 49.62 16.34
CA GLY A 119 59.13 50.67 15.33
C GLY A 119 59.48 52.07 15.83
N THR A 120 60.68 52.27 16.38
CA THR A 120 61.49 53.50 16.36
C THR A 120 62.92 53.17 16.76
#